data_AF-A0A940NTZ5-F1
#
_entry.id   AF-A0A940NTZ5-F1
#
_cell.length_a   1.000
_cell.length_b   1.000
_cell.length_c   1.000
_cell.angle_alpha   90.00
_cell.angle_beta   90.00
_cell.angle_gamma   90.00
#
_symmetry.space_group_name_H-M   'P 1'
#
loop_
_entity.id
_entity.type
_entity.pdbx_description
1 polymer ?
#
loop_
_entity_poly.entity_id
_entity_poly.type
_entity_poly.pdbx_seq_one_letter_code
_entity_poly.pdbx_strand_id
1 'polypeptide(L)' 'LNRRLLSACGSRVVKALKNQPAITEADVAKLIEGITVGPAWSRNRVKVEKGEIFAPQVIAFLLDQLYIEKTDDGSYKLK' A
#
# COMPACT_ATOMS: atom_id res chain seq x y z
N LEU A 1 8.75 -4.83 5.68
CA LEU A 1 8.63 -5.35 4.30
C LEU A 1 9.96 -5.20 3.57
N ASN A 2 10.26 -6.06 2.59
CA ASN A 2 11.32 -5.79 1.61
C ASN A 2 10.87 -4.66 0.66
N ARG A 3 11.80 -3.81 0.20
CA ARG A 3 11.60 -2.66 -0.69
C ARG A 3 10.74 -2.97 -1.92
N ARG A 4 10.91 -4.16 -2.53
CA ARG A 4 10.10 -4.58 -3.70
C ARG A 4 8.62 -4.73 -3.36
N LEU A 5 8.31 -5.28 -2.19
CA LEU A 5 6.94 -5.46 -1.73
C LEU A 5 6.32 -4.13 -1.32
N LEU A 6 7.08 -3.23 -0.67
CA LEU A 6 6.62 -1.86 -0.39
C LEU A 6 6.28 -1.11 -1.67
N SER A 7 7.15 -1.18 -2.68
CA SER A 7 6.90 -0.54 -3.96
C SER A 7 5.64 -1.10 -4.63
N ALA A 8 5.43 -2.42 -4.64
CA ALA A 8 4.24 -3.03 -5.23
C ALA A 8 2.95 -2.60 -4.50
N CYS A 9 2.97 -2.60 -3.17
CA CYS A 9 1.86 -2.14 -2.34
C CYS A 9 1.57 -0.66 -2.56
N GLY A 10 2.61 0.18 -2.54
CA GLY A 10 2.50 1.62 -2.78
C GLY A 10 1.93 1.94 -4.15
N SER A 11 2.38 1.26 -5.21
CA SER A 11 1.82 1.42 -6.57
C SER A 11 0.34 1.06 -6.64
N ARG A 12 -0.11 0.02 -5.92
CA ARG A 12 -1.53 -0.35 -5.84
C ARG A 12 -2.36 0.76 -5.17
N VAL A 13 -1.87 1.29 -4.05
CA VAL A 13 -2.51 2.36 -3.29
C VAL A 13 -2.62 3.64 -4.11
N VAL A 14 -1.51 4.09 -4.72
CA VAL A 14 -1.50 5.27 -5.60
C VAL A 14 -2.45 5.09 -6.78
N LYS A 15 -2.52 3.89 -7.38
CA LYS A 15 -3.47 3.61 -8.46
C LYS A 15 -4.92 3.68 -7.98
N ALA A 16 -5.22 3.24 -6.76
CA ALA A 16 -6.57 3.34 -6.19
C ALA A 16 -6.96 4.81 -5.97
N LEU A 17 -6.04 5.61 -5.43
CA LEU A 17 -6.27 7.03 -5.17
C LEU A 17 -6.47 7.89 -6.43
N LYS A 18 -6.05 7.42 -7.61
CA LYS A 18 -6.39 8.08 -8.88
C LYS A 18 -7.88 8.00 -9.21
N ASN A 19 -8.57 7.00 -8.66
CA ASN A 19 -10.00 6.76 -8.91
C ASN A 19 -10.88 7.09 -7.70
N GLN A 20 -10.28 7.22 -6.51
CA GLN A 20 -10.96 7.53 -5.26
C GLN A 20 -10.23 8.68 -4.57
N PRO A 21 -10.90 9.81 -4.27
CA PRO A 21 -10.25 11.05 -3.85
C PRO A 21 -9.51 10.92 -2.51
N ALA A 22 -9.94 9.99 -1.65
CA ALA A 22 -9.30 9.70 -0.37
C ALA A 22 -9.54 8.22 -0.01
N ILE A 23 -8.63 7.65 0.78
CA ILE A 23 -8.73 6.30 1.34
C ILE A 23 -8.36 6.28 2.81
N THR A 24 -8.95 5.36 3.57
CA THR A 24 -8.58 5.13 4.97
C THR A 24 -7.45 4.10 5.10
N GLU A 25 -6.90 3.94 6.30
CA GLU A 25 -5.96 2.86 6.58
C GLU A 25 -6.57 1.46 6.35
N ALA A 26 -7.84 1.28 6.69
CA ALA A 26 -8.56 0.03 6.43
C ALA A 26 -8.69 -0.26 4.93
N ASP A 27 -8.87 0.77 4.11
CA ASP A 27 -8.89 0.62 2.65
C ASP A 27 -7.49 0.26 2.12
N VAL A 28 -6.43 0.88 2.65
CA VAL A 28 -5.05 0.49 2.33
C VAL A 28 -4.83 -0.98 2.66
N ALA A 29 -5.23 -1.44 3.85
CA ALA A 29 -5.10 -2.84 4.26
C ALA A 29 -5.76 -3.79 3.26
N LYS A 30 -7.01 -3.52 2.88
CA LYS A 30 -7.74 -4.30 1.88
C LYS A 30 -7.08 -4.27 0.50
N LEU A 31 -6.55 -3.12 0.09
CA LEU A 31 -5.90 -2.95 -1.22
C LEU A 31 -4.61 -3.76 -1.34
N ILE A 32 -3.84 -3.85 -0.26
CA ILE A 32 -2.52 -4.51 -0.28
C ILE A 32 -2.59 -6.00 0.04
N GLU A 33 -3.67 -6.47 0.64
CA GLU A 33 -3.86 -7.88 0.93
C GLU A 33 -3.84 -8.73 -0.36
N GLY A 34 -3.14 -9.86 -0.30
CA GLY A 34 -2.96 -10.75 -1.44
C GLY A 34 -1.89 -10.30 -2.46
N ILE A 35 -1.35 -9.09 -2.34
CA ILE A 35 -0.23 -8.66 -3.19
C ILE A 35 0.94 -9.62 -3.01
N THR A 36 1.45 -10.10 -4.13
CA THR A 36 2.55 -11.07 -4.16
C THR A 36 3.68 -10.54 -5.03
N VAL A 37 4.90 -10.60 -4.51
CA VAL A 37 6.12 -10.19 -5.23
C VAL A 37 7.07 -11.36 -5.40
N GLY A 38 7.60 -11.49 -6.61
CA GLY A 38 8.54 -12.54 -7.02
C GLY A 38 8.14 -13.15 -8.38
N PRO A 39 9.06 -13.84 -9.08
CA PRO A 39 8.74 -14.53 -10.32
C PRO A 39 7.63 -15.58 -10.12
N ALA A 40 6.74 -15.73 -11.10
CA ALA A 40 5.61 -16.66 -11.01
C ALA A 40 6.04 -18.12 -10.78
N TRP A 41 7.22 -18.49 -11.28
CA TRP A 41 7.86 -19.81 -11.17
C TRP A 41 8.69 -20.01 -9.91
N SER A 42 8.83 -19.00 -9.04
CA SER A 42 9.60 -19.13 -7.79
C SER A 42 8.73 -19.62 -6.65
N ARG A 43 9.27 -20.51 -5.81
CA ARG A 43 8.67 -20.87 -4.52
C ARG A 43 8.89 -19.81 -3.43
N ASN A 44 9.83 -18.88 -3.63
CA ASN A 44 10.17 -17.83 -2.66
C ASN A 44 9.39 -16.53 -2.89
N ARG A 45 8.12 -16.64 -3.28
CA ARG A 45 7.24 -15.48 -3.47
C ARG A 45 6.83 -14.95 -2.10
N VAL A 46 6.91 -13.64 -1.95
CA VAL A 46 6.46 -12.98 -0.72
C VAL A 46 5.06 -12.44 -0.96
N LYS A 47 4.11 -12.88 -0.14
CA LYS A 47 2.70 -12.47 -0.20
C LYS A 47 2.34 -11.67 1.05
N VAL A 48 1.55 -10.63 0.87
CA VAL A 48 0.86 -9.93 1.96
C VAL A 48 -0.33 -10.78 2.38
N GLU A 49 -0.22 -11.53 3.46
CA GLU A 49 -1.32 -12.38 3.96
C GLU A 49 -2.35 -11.61 4.77
N LYS A 50 -1.91 -10.65 5.59
CA LYS A 50 -2.78 -9.81 6.42
C LYS A 50 -2.47 -8.35 6.15
N GLY A 51 -3.32 -7.68 5.39
CA GLY A 51 -3.10 -6.28 4.99
C GLY A 51 -2.97 -5.33 6.17
N GLU A 52 -3.73 -5.56 7.24
CA GLU A 52 -3.77 -4.72 8.45
C GLU A 52 -2.40 -4.59 9.14
N ILE A 53 -1.59 -5.66 9.14
CA ILE A 53 -0.25 -5.65 9.74
C ILE A 53 0.69 -4.72 8.96
N PHE A 54 0.46 -4.59 7.66
CA PHE A 54 1.38 -3.94 6.73
C PHE A 54 0.91 -2.57 6.26
N ALA A 55 -0.36 -2.24 6.43
CA ALA A 55 -0.93 -0.95 6.04
C ALA A 55 -0.21 0.24 6.71
N PRO A 56 0.07 0.26 8.02
CA PRO A 56 0.83 1.34 8.64
C PRO A 56 2.21 1.55 7.99
N GLN A 57 2.89 0.46 7.64
CA GLN A 57 4.21 0.52 7.03
C GLN A 57 4.17 1.03 5.58
N VAL A 58 3.14 0.65 4.82
CA VAL A 58 2.92 1.14 3.45
C VAL A 58 2.56 2.62 3.46
N ILE A 59 1.70 3.05 4.38
CA ILE A 59 1.31 4.46 4.54
C ILE A 59 2.53 5.30 4.91
N ALA A 60 3.29 4.90 5.92
CA ALA A 60 4.51 5.61 6.34
C ALA A 60 5.50 5.75 5.17
N PHE A 61 5.69 4.69 4.39
CA PHE A 61 6.53 4.73 3.19
C PHE A 61 6.01 5.74 2.14
N LEU A 62 4.70 5.77 1.87
CA LEU A 62 4.14 6.71 0.89
C LEU A 62 4.17 8.17 1.35
N LEU A 63 3.99 8.41 2.66
CA LEU A 63 4.12 9.74 3.27
C LEU A 63 5.57 10.23 3.20
N ASP A 64 6.54 9.39 3.53
CA ASP A 64 7.98 9.70 3.46
C ASP A 64 8.41 10.06 2.03
N GLN A 65 7.88 9.34 1.05
CA GLN A 65 8.12 9.61 -0.37
C GLN A 65 7.25 10.75 -0.94
N LEU A 66 6.45 11.43 -0.09
CA LEU A 66 5.55 12.53 -0.46
C LEU A 66 4.53 12.18 -1.57
N TYR A 67 4.17 10.91 -1.73
CA TYR A 67 3.16 10.49 -2.71
C TYR A 67 1.72 10.77 -2.23
N ILE A 68 1.52 10.72 -0.93
CA ILE A 68 0.23 10.97 -0.30
C ILE A 68 0.38 12.01 0.80
N GLU A 69 -0.73 12.64 1.17
CA GLU A 69 -0.83 13.49 2.34
C GLU A 69 -2.02 13.07 3.21
N LYS A 70 -1.90 13.31 4.51
CA LYS A 70 -2.96 13.04 5.48
C LYS A 70 -3.95 14.19 5.46
N THR A 71 -5.23 13.87 5.47
CA THR A 71 -6.34 14.83 5.54
C THR A 71 -6.81 15.03 6.98
N ASP A 72 -7.63 16.06 7.22
CA ASP A 72 -8.14 16.41 8.55
C ASP A 72 -9.06 15.34 9.15
N ASP A 73 -9.74 14.57 8.30
CA ASP A 73 -10.59 13.43 8.67
C ASP A 73 -9.81 12.13 8.94
N GLY A 74 -8.48 12.17 8.85
CA GLY A 74 -7.61 11.03 9.10
C GLY A 74 -7.51 10.04 7.93
N SER A 75 -8.08 10.38 6.78
CA SER A 75 -7.87 9.68 5.52
C SER A 75 -6.58 10.16 4.83
N TYR A 76 -6.26 9.53 3.70
CA TYR A 76 -5.08 9.83 2.90
C TYR A 76 -5.50 10.09 1.47
N LYS A 77 -4.91 11.11 0.85
CA LYS A 77 -5.14 11.44 -0.57
C LYS A 77 -3.83 11.60 -1.31
N LEU A 78 -3.87 11.61 -2.64
CA LEU A 78 -2.68 11.97 -3.42
C LEU A 78 -2.30 13.41 -3.14
N LYS A 79 -0.98 13.64 -3.07
CA LYS A 79 -0.39 14.97 -3.04
C LYS A 79 -0.39 15.59 -4.44
#